data_AF-A0A098TCX4-F1
#
_entry.id   AF-A0A098TCX4-F1
#
_cell.length_a   1.000
_cell.length_b   1.000
_cell.length_c   1.000
_cell.angle_alpha   90.00
_cell.angle_beta   90.00
_cell.angle_gamma   90.00
#
_symmetry.space_group_name_H-M   'P 1'
#
loop_
_entity.id
_entity.type
_entity.pdbx_description
1 polymer ?
#
loop_
_entity_poly.entity_id
_entity_poly.type
_entity_poly.pdbx_seq_one_letter_code
_entity_poly.pdbx_strand_id
1 'polypeptide(L)'
;MKNDACDSIFVLKGFDAVTGAVCAECRVRIVDLDQLKAVLSSETAADPDLRALYGGLSQSDMQAIGALCIPPIVPDAILTALGRPYFAFDAVPYLVHTNFELPLMLEGRKPLAVFSDGYPSDWFDELLEPFEPYVASGQILRRIIDTPVPSLNQNRSNLQGIRDVLFALPDQEWRIDAYIKTILKRTRAWDNELERLQGSLLGYEDWQNDWWIEQRCQNG
;
A
#
# COMPACT_ATOMS: atom_id res chain seq x y z
N MET A 1 -12.67 17.78 -20.23
CA MET A 1 -12.86 18.40 -18.90
C MET A 1 -11.88 17.71 -17.97
N LYS A 2 -10.80 18.38 -17.57
CA LYS A 2 -9.87 17.82 -16.57
C LYS A 2 -10.59 17.78 -15.23
N ASN A 3 -10.44 16.67 -14.52
CA ASN A 3 -11.19 16.38 -13.31
C ASN A 3 -10.54 17.14 -12.13
N ASP A 4 -10.95 18.40 -11.90
CA ASP A 4 -10.47 19.25 -10.79
C ASP A 4 -10.68 18.63 -9.39
N ALA A 5 -11.50 17.57 -9.28
CA ALA A 5 -11.79 16.90 -8.02
C ALA A 5 -10.59 16.15 -7.41
N CYS A 6 -9.70 15.56 -8.24
CA CYS A 6 -8.55 14.77 -7.78
C CYS A 6 -7.51 15.62 -7.04
N ASP A 7 -7.30 16.87 -7.47
CA ASP A 7 -6.23 17.71 -6.94
C ASP A 7 -6.51 18.25 -5.53
N SER A 8 -7.72 18.02 -5.01
CA SER A 8 -8.14 18.43 -3.66
C SER A 8 -8.15 17.30 -2.63
N ILE A 9 -7.87 16.06 -3.02
CA ILE A 9 -7.84 14.93 -2.09
C ILE A 9 -6.43 14.71 -1.57
N PHE A 10 -6.34 14.55 -0.25
CA PHE A 10 -5.12 14.23 0.48
C PHE A 10 -5.38 13.08 1.44
N VAL A 11 -4.29 12.47 1.90
CA VAL A 11 -4.29 11.38 2.86
C VAL A 11 -3.42 11.77 4.04
N LEU A 12 -4.03 11.86 5.21
CA LEU A 12 -3.31 11.92 6.47
C LEU A 12 -2.85 10.51 6.84
N LYS A 13 -1.61 10.36 7.27
CA LYS A 13 -1.01 9.06 7.63
C LYS A 13 -0.45 9.08 9.04
N GLY A 14 -0.60 7.96 9.73
CA GLY A 14 0.06 7.66 11.00
C GLY A 14 0.98 6.46 10.84
N PHE A 15 2.07 6.45 11.61
CA PHE A 15 3.08 5.39 11.54
C PHE A 15 3.23 4.69 12.89
N ASP A 16 3.39 3.38 12.84
CA ASP A 16 3.75 2.61 14.01
C ASP A 16 5.19 2.95 14.44
N ALA A 17 5.37 3.32 15.70
CA ALA A 17 6.65 3.83 16.20
C ALA A 17 7.76 2.77 16.23
N VAL A 18 7.40 1.49 16.18
CA VAL A 18 8.36 0.36 16.26
C VAL A 18 8.77 -0.09 14.86
N THR A 19 7.81 -0.25 13.96
CA THR A 19 8.03 -0.81 12.62
C THR A 19 8.24 0.26 11.55
N GLY A 20 7.85 1.51 11.81
CA GLY A 20 7.83 2.58 10.81
C GLY A 20 6.77 2.39 9.72
N ALA A 21 5.94 1.34 9.80
CA ALA A 21 4.90 1.06 8.83
C ALA A 21 3.70 2.01 8.99
N VAL A 22 2.98 2.28 7.89
CA VAL A 22 1.74 3.07 7.96
C VAL A 22 0.68 2.25 8.70
N CYS A 23 0.18 2.75 9.83
CA CYS A 23 -0.79 2.05 10.68
C CYS A 23 -2.16 2.73 10.73
N ALA A 24 -2.26 3.98 10.28
CA ALA A 24 -3.51 4.73 10.22
C ALA A 24 -3.55 5.61 8.98
N GLU A 25 -4.74 5.72 8.37
CA GLU A 25 -4.98 6.62 7.25
C GLU A 25 -6.34 7.32 7.35
N CYS A 26 -6.38 8.59 6.98
CA CYS A 26 -7.60 9.37 6.89
C CYS A 26 -7.59 10.18 5.58
N ARG A 27 -8.55 9.89 4.69
CA ARG A 27 -8.74 10.68 3.46
C ARG A 27 -9.46 11.97 3.81
N VAL A 28 -8.89 13.08 3.36
CA VAL A 28 -9.41 14.42 3.60
C VAL A 28 -9.47 15.19 2.30
N ARG A 29 -10.37 16.17 2.25
CA ARG A 29 -10.46 17.11 1.13
C ARG A 29 -9.94 18.48 1.58
N ILE A 30 -8.96 19.02 0.87
CA ILE A 30 -8.38 20.33 1.11
C ILE A 30 -8.37 21.11 -0.21
N VAL A 31 -9.02 22.27 -0.23
CA VAL A 31 -9.11 23.12 -1.44
C VAL A 31 -8.17 24.32 -1.40
N ASP A 32 -7.84 24.80 -0.20
CA ASP A 32 -6.92 25.93 -0.02
C ASP A 32 -5.47 25.44 0.00
N LEU A 33 -4.94 25.19 -1.21
CA LEU A 33 -3.59 24.66 -1.37
C LEU A 33 -2.50 25.68 -1.01
N ASP A 34 -2.79 26.97 -1.09
CA ASP A 34 -1.84 28.03 -0.73
C ASP A 34 -1.67 28.09 0.79
N GLN A 35 -2.78 28.01 1.54
CA GLN A 35 -2.72 27.91 2.99
C GLN A 35 -2.10 26.59 3.44
N LEU A 36 -2.37 25.49 2.73
CA LEU A 36 -1.71 24.21 2.99
C LEU A 36 -0.19 24.29 2.80
N LYS A 37 0.28 24.92 1.71
CA LYS A 37 1.71 25.16 1.48
C LYS A 37 2.35 26.03 2.56
N ALA A 38 1.62 27.01 3.09
CA ALA A 38 2.08 27.85 4.17
C ALA A 38 2.25 27.07 5.49
N VAL A 39 1.40 26.08 5.76
CA VAL A 39 1.56 25.19 6.92
C VAL A 39 2.80 24.29 6.74
N LEU A 40 3.04 23.78 5.54
CA LEU A 40 4.14 22.86 5.22
C LEU A 40 5.50 23.56 4.92
N SER A 41 5.63 24.86 5.23
CA SER A 41 6.55 25.81 4.58
C SER A 41 8.06 25.60 4.79
N SER A 42 8.50 24.54 5.48
CA SER A 42 9.91 24.13 5.49
C SER A 42 10.31 23.22 4.31
N GLU A 43 9.37 22.59 3.60
CA GLU A 43 9.66 21.53 2.62
C GLU A 43 9.04 21.73 1.23
N THR A 44 8.18 22.74 1.04
CA THR A 44 7.37 22.91 -0.18
C THR A 44 8.05 23.64 -1.34
N ALA A 45 9.18 24.31 -1.12
CA ALA A 45 9.88 25.05 -2.19
C ALA A 45 10.36 24.14 -3.34
N ALA A 46 10.61 22.85 -3.04
CA ALA A 46 11.01 21.84 -4.02
C ALA A 46 9.84 21.04 -4.61
N ASP A 47 8.61 21.22 -4.10
CA ASP A 47 7.42 20.46 -4.51
C ASP A 47 6.17 21.35 -4.56
N PRO A 48 6.04 22.20 -5.60
CA PRO A 48 4.93 23.14 -5.73
C PRO A 48 3.56 22.48 -5.95
N ASP A 49 3.54 21.20 -6.33
CA ASP A 49 2.31 20.46 -6.64
C ASP A 49 1.84 19.56 -5.49
N LEU A 50 2.56 19.57 -4.36
CA LEU A 50 2.27 18.77 -3.17
C LEU A 50 2.21 17.26 -3.48
N ARG A 51 3.16 16.76 -4.27
CA ARG A 51 3.24 15.36 -4.70
C ARG A 51 4.01 14.47 -3.71
N ALA A 52 4.81 15.05 -2.84
CA ALA A 52 5.60 14.36 -1.84
C ALA A 52 4.73 13.85 -0.68
N LEU A 53 5.34 12.96 0.11
CA LEU A 53 4.87 12.63 1.45
C LEU A 53 5.58 13.54 2.45
N TYR A 54 4.83 14.37 3.15
CA TYR A 54 5.31 15.25 4.21
C TYR A 54 5.18 14.53 5.54
N GLY A 55 6.30 14.07 6.09
CA GLY A 55 6.37 13.32 7.36
C GLY A 55 6.80 14.18 8.55
N GLY A 56 6.63 13.66 9.76
CA GLY A 56 7.09 14.32 10.98
C GLY A 56 6.35 15.62 11.33
N LEU A 57 5.13 15.78 10.82
CA LEU A 57 4.30 16.96 11.08
C LEU A 57 3.97 17.08 12.56
N SER A 58 4.14 18.28 13.11
CA SER A 58 3.88 18.54 14.52
C SER A 58 2.37 18.54 14.81
N GLN A 59 2.01 18.44 16.10
CA GLN A 59 0.61 18.55 16.50
C GLN A 59 -0.03 19.87 16.06
N SER A 60 0.73 20.98 16.06
CA SER A 60 0.25 22.27 15.56
C SER A 60 0.03 22.26 14.05
N ASP A 61 0.91 21.61 13.27
CA ASP A 61 0.74 21.50 11.83
C ASP A 61 -0.51 20.68 11.51
N MET A 62 -0.69 19.55 12.19
CA MET A 62 -1.86 18.69 12.03
C MET A 62 -3.16 19.40 12.41
N GLN A 63 -3.16 20.20 13.47
CA GLN A 63 -4.33 21.02 13.84
C GLN A 63 -4.65 22.07 12.75
N ALA A 64 -3.63 22.73 12.20
CA ALA A 64 -3.82 23.68 11.12
C ALA A 64 -4.36 22.98 9.85
N ILE A 65 -3.82 21.82 9.48
CA ILE A 65 -4.31 21.00 8.36
C ILE A 65 -5.75 20.55 8.60
N GLY A 66 -6.09 20.12 9.82
CA GLY A 66 -7.44 19.72 10.21
C GLY A 66 -8.47 20.82 9.98
N ALA A 67 -8.10 22.08 10.25
CA ALA A 67 -8.94 23.25 10.00
C ALA A 67 -9.17 23.53 8.50
N LEU A 68 -8.23 23.13 7.62
CA LEU A 68 -8.34 23.29 6.16
C LEU A 68 -9.17 22.19 5.49
N CYS A 69 -9.40 21.08 6.21
CA CYS A 69 -10.20 19.98 5.69
C CYS A 69 -11.64 20.41 5.45
N ILE A 70 -12.33 19.76 4.50
CA ILE A 70 -13.76 19.97 4.26
C ILE A 70 -14.53 18.65 4.33
N PRO A 71 -15.35 18.44 5.37
CA PRO A 71 -15.54 19.34 6.52
C PRO A 71 -14.27 19.43 7.40
N PRO A 72 -14.11 20.49 8.22
CA PRO A 72 -13.01 20.57 9.16
C PRO A 72 -13.03 19.39 10.13
N ILE A 73 -11.85 18.90 10.48
CA ILE A 73 -11.67 17.78 11.40
C ILE A 73 -10.68 18.13 12.50
N VAL A 74 -10.70 17.36 13.58
CA VAL A 74 -9.61 17.30 14.56
C VAL A 74 -8.86 16.00 14.29
N PRO A 75 -7.69 16.03 13.64
CA PRO A 75 -6.93 14.82 13.37
C PRO A 75 -6.52 14.15 14.68
N ASP A 76 -6.57 12.81 14.70
CA ASP A 76 -6.04 12.03 15.80
C ASP A 76 -4.51 12.25 15.92
N ALA A 77 -3.99 12.21 17.14
CA ALA A 77 -2.56 12.41 17.42
C ALA A 77 -1.66 11.34 16.78
N ILE A 78 -2.21 10.18 16.38
CA ILE A 78 -1.48 9.17 15.62
C ILE A 78 -1.10 9.63 14.20
N LEU A 79 -1.82 10.61 13.64
CA LEU A 79 -1.59 11.11 12.30
C LEU A 79 -0.49 12.17 12.33
N THR A 80 0.62 11.90 11.64
CA THR A 80 1.83 12.74 11.67
C THR A 80 2.41 13.00 10.28
N ALA A 81 1.64 12.69 9.23
CA ALA A 81 2.04 12.96 7.86
C ALA A 81 0.85 13.28 6.95
N LEU A 82 1.16 13.90 5.83
CA LEU A 82 0.23 14.24 4.76
C LEU A 82 0.87 13.89 3.42
N GLY A 83 0.10 13.30 2.51
CA GLY A 83 0.50 13.17 1.11
C GLY A 83 -0.70 13.14 0.20
N ARG A 84 -0.46 13.13 -1.11
CA ARG A 84 -1.50 12.79 -2.08
C ARG A 84 -1.74 11.29 -2.09
N PRO A 85 -2.95 10.83 -2.46
CA PRO A 85 -3.15 9.41 -2.71
C PRO A 85 -2.31 8.98 -3.92
N TYR A 86 -1.81 7.75 -3.91
CA TYR A 86 -1.01 7.23 -5.01
C TYR A 86 -1.87 7.10 -6.28
N PHE A 87 -1.30 7.57 -7.40
CA PHE A 87 -1.87 7.94 -8.71
C PHE A 87 -2.91 7.03 -9.42
N ALA A 88 -3.41 5.94 -8.85
CA ALA A 88 -4.42 5.09 -9.48
C ALA A 88 -5.68 4.83 -8.62
N PHE A 89 -5.73 5.36 -7.39
CA PHE A 89 -6.66 4.86 -6.37
C PHE A 89 -7.54 5.95 -5.72
N ASP A 90 -7.58 7.16 -6.29
CA ASP A 90 -8.32 8.31 -5.72
C ASP A 90 -9.83 8.04 -5.59
N ALA A 91 -10.37 7.13 -6.41
CA ALA A 91 -11.77 6.73 -6.38
C ALA A 91 -12.08 5.53 -5.47
N VAL A 92 -11.07 4.85 -4.92
CA VAL A 92 -11.29 3.60 -4.17
C VAL A 92 -11.99 3.89 -2.85
N PRO A 93 -13.22 3.38 -2.62
CA PRO A 93 -14.01 3.71 -1.44
C PRO A 93 -13.59 2.91 -0.19
N TYR A 94 -12.47 2.19 -0.25
CA TYR A 94 -11.94 1.37 0.84
C TYR A 94 -10.42 1.55 1.00
N LEU A 95 -9.89 0.98 2.08
CA LEU A 95 -8.45 0.90 2.34
C LEU A 95 -7.82 -0.15 1.41
N VAL A 96 -6.93 0.29 0.51
CA VAL A 96 -6.08 -0.62 -0.26
C VAL A 96 -4.98 -1.11 0.68
N HIS A 97 -4.73 -2.41 0.72
CA HIS A 97 -3.80 -3.01 1.67
C HIS A 97 -2.31 -2.67 1.43
N THR A 98 -1.98 -2.00 0.32
CA THR A 98 -0.60 -1.63 -0.04
C THR A 98 0.00 -0.68 0.99
N ASN A 99 1.18 -1.05 1.50
CA ASN A 99 1.89 -0.42 2.63
C ASN A 99 1.22 -0.57 4.01
N PHE A 100 0.11 -1.30 4.08
CA PHE A 100 -0.60 -1.65 5.31
C PHE A 100 -0.51 -3.14 5.63
N GLU A 101 0.26 -3.90 4.86
CA GLU A 101 0.22 -5.35 4.91
C GLU A 101 0.58 -5.88 6.30
N LEU A 102 1.70 -5.42 6.86
CA LEU A 102 2.13 -5.85 8.19
C LEU A 102 1.11 -5.49 9.29
N PRO A 103 0.72 -4.22 9.50
CA PRO A 103 -0.22 -3.88 10.57
C PRO A 103 -1.58 -4.56 10.40
N LEU A 104 -2.11 -4.68 9.18
CA LEU A 104 -3.37 -5.39 8.96
C LEU A 104 -3.25 -6.90 9.23
N MET A 105 -2.07 -7.50 8.99
CA MET A 105 -1.82 -8.89 9.38
C MET A 105 -1.79 -9.02 10.91
N LEU A 106 -1.09 -8.13 11.61
CA LEU A 106 -1.03 -8.15 13.08
C LEU A 106 -2.40 -7.93 13.74
N GLU A 107 -3.29 -7.16 13.09
CA GLU A 107 -4.69 -7.00 13.49
C GLU A 107 -5.59 -8.20 13.13
N GLY A 108 -5.09 -9.17 12.37
CA GLY A 108 -5.86 -10.33 11.89
C GLY A 108 -6.82 -10.02 10.73
N ARG A 109 -6.78 -8.81 10.16
CA ARG A 109 -7.67 -8.36 9.09
C ARG A 109 -7.17 -8.68 7.70
N LYS A 110 -5.85 -8.83 7.54
CA LYS A 110 -5.23 -9.29 6.31
C LYS A 110 -4.67 -10.70 6.50
N PRO A 111 -5.23 -11.73 5.85
CA PRO A 111 -4.81 -13.11 6.06
C PRO A 111 -3.61 -13.53 5.19
N LEU A 112 -3.35 -12.82 4.10
CA LEU A 112 -2.25 -13.08 3.15
C LEU A 112 -1.68 -11.76 2.60
N ALA A 113 -0.35 -11.62 2.64
CA ALA A 113 0.40 -10.60 1.92
C ALA A 113 1.34 -11.26 0.89
N VAL A 114 1.48 -10.66 -0.28
CA VAL A 114 2.33 -11.17 -1.36
C VAL A 114 3.12 -10.02 -1.94
N PHE A 115 4.43 -10.19 -2.00
CA PHE A 115 5.39 -9.25 -2.57
C PHE A 115 6.17 -9.95 -3.68
N SER A 116 6.54 -9.22 -4.73
CA SER A 116 7.32 -9.75 -5.84
C SER A 116 8.26 -8.68 -6.37
N ASP A 117 9.53 -9.02 -6.55
CA ASP A 117 10.52 -8.16 -7.21
C ASP A 117 11.64 -9.01 -7.84
N GLY A 118 12.52 -8.39 -8.61
CA GLY A 118 13.77 -9.01 -9.05
C GLY A 118 14.67 -9.36 -7.87
N TYR A 119 15.41 -10.48 -7.96
CA TYR A 119 16.43 -10.84 -6.97
C TYR A 119 17.79 -11.10 -7.63
N PRO A 120 18.91 -10.84 -6.94
CA PRO A 120 19.03 -10.19 -5.62
C PRO A 120 18.65 -8.69 -5.66
N SER A 121 18.11 -8.18 -4.56
CA SER A 121 17.68 -6.77 -4.43
C SER A 121 17.70 -6.33 -2.96
N ASP A 122 18.67 -5.49 -2.59
CA ASP A 122 18.86 -5.01 -1.21
C ASP A 122 17.62 -4.21 -0.74
N TRP A 123 17.06 -3.37 -1.61
CA TRP A 123 15.84 -2.61 -1.31
C TRP A 123 14.66 -3.53 -0.97
N PHE A 124 14.54 -4.66 -1.67
CA PHE A 124 13.44 -5.59 -1.46
C PHE A 124 13.59 -6.33 -0.13
N ASP A 125 14.82 -6.67 0.25
CA ASP A 125 15.11 -7.24 1.56
C ASP A 125 14.83 -6.21 2.68
N GLU A 126 15.22 -4.93 2.50
CA GLU A 126 14.90 -3.83 3.43
C GLU A 126 13.38 -3.61 3.58
N LEU A 127 12.62 -3.66 2.48
CA LEU A 127 11.15 -3.55 2.49
C LEU A 127 10.51 -4.63 3.37
N LEU A 128 11.09 -5.83 3.38
CA LEU A 128 10.55 -7.00 4.07
C LEU A 128 11.07 -7.17 5.49
N GLU A 129 12.17 -6.50 5.86
CA GLU A 129 12.78 -6.55 7.19
C GLU A 129 11.78 -6.34 8.35
N PRO A 130 10.79 -5.42 8.27
CA PRO A 130 9.80 -5.25 9.35
C PRO A 130 8.98 -6.51 9.69
N PHE A 131 8.88 -7.49 8.78
CA PHE A 131 8.18 -8.76 9.03
C PHE A 131 9.03 -9.75 9.85
N GLU A 132 10.36 -9.64 9.87
CA GLU A 132 11.26 -10.66 10.43
C GLU A 132 10.99 -10.99 11.90
N PRO A 133 10.73 -10.03 12.82
CA PRO A 133 10.43 -10.35 14.22
C PRO A 133 9.17 -11.24 14.38
N TYR A 134 8.18 -11.02 13.52
CA TYR A 134 6.89 -11.73 13.56
C TYR A 134 6.99 -13.10 12.89
N VAL A 135 7.89 -13.25 11.91
CA VAL A 135 8.26 -14.55 11.33
C VAL A 135 9.05 -15.37 12.34
N ALA A 136 10.05 -14.77 12.99
CA ALA A 136 10.90 -15.45 13.97
C ALA A 136 10.12 -15.94 15.20
N SER A 137 9.07 -15.19 15.61
CA SER A 137 8.18 -15.58 16.71
C SER A 137 7.06 -16.55 16.31
N GLY A 138 6.90 -16.84 15.02
CA GLY A 138 5.84 -17.71 14.49
C GLY A 138 4.45 -17.07 14.46
N GLN A 139 4.34 -15.76 14.70
CA GLN A 139 3.09 -15.01 14.54
C GLN A 139 2.67 -14.86 13.07
N ILE A 140 3.65 -14.88 12.16
CA ILE A 140 3.43 -14.83 10.72
C ILE A 140 4.25 -15.95 10.07
N LEU A 141 3.65 -16.69 9.13
CA LEU A 141 4.33 -17.67 8.30
C LEU A 141 4.90 -16.99 7.07
N ARG A 142 6.08 -17.43 6.59
CA ARG A 142 6.72 -16.94 5.35
C ARG A 142 6.98 -18.09 4.38
N ARG A 143 6.70 -17.86 3.09
CA ARG A 143 7.14 -18.69 1.97
C ARG A 143 7.86 -17.84 0.94
N ILE A 144 9.05 -18.27 0.53
CA ILE A 144 9.85 -17.62 -0.52
C ILE A 144 9.88 -18.54 -1.74
N ILE A 145 9.66 -17.98 -2.92
CA ILE A 145 9.74 -18.68 -4.19
C ILE A 145 10.62 -17.87 -5.13
N ASP A 146 11.77 -18.43 -5.46
CA ASP A 146 12.66 -17.86 -6.46
C ASP A 146 12.38 -18.53 -7.81
N THR A 147 12.02 -17.71 -8.80
CA THR A 147 11.83 -18.12 -10.19
C THR A 147 12.98 -17.58 -11.03
N PRO A 148 13.98 -18.41 -11.35
CA PRO A 148 15.13 -17.96 -12.15
C PRO A 148 14.70 -17.54 -13.56
N VAL A 149 15.23 -16.42 -14.05
CA VAL A 149 15.02 -15.96 -15.42
C VAL A 149 16.40 -15.76 -16.09
N PRO A 150 16.99 -16.82 -16.66
CA PRO A 150 18.38 -16.80 -17.12
C PRO A 150 18.68 -15.74 -18.20
N SER A 151 17.67 -15.31 -18.96
CA SER A 151 17.80 -14.29 -20.01
C SER A 151 18.01 -12.87 -19.47
N LEU A 152 17.61 -12.56 -18.24
CA LEU A 152 17.82 -11.22 -17.64
C LEU A 152 19.30 -10.94 -17.33
N ASN A 153 20.09 -12.00 -17.13
CA ASN A 153 21.54 -11.92 -16.92
C ASN A 153 22.32 -11.45 -18.17
N GLN A 154 21.70 -11.44 -19.36
CA GLN A 154 22.39 -11.10 -20.61
C GLN A 154 22.59 -9.58 -20.79
N ASN A 155 21.83 -8.75 -20.06
CA ASN A 155 21.79 -7.29 -20.24
C ASN A 155 22.36 -6.46 -19.06
N ARG A 156 23.39 -6.95 -18.36
CA ARG A 156 24.05 -6.26 -17.23
C ARG A 156 23.19 -6.02 -15.98
N SER A 157 22.04 -6.67 -15.85
CA SER A 157 21.39 -6.78 -14.54
C SER A 157 22.04 -7.96 -13.81
N ASN A 158 22.46 -7.75 -12.56
CA ASN A 158 22.87 -8.81 -11.64
C ASN A 158 21.67 -9.65 -11.15
N LEU A 159 20.47 -9.39 -11.69
CA LEU A 159 19.22 -10.06 -11.35
C LEU A 159 19.22 -11.48 -11.92
N GLN A 160 19.04 -12.43 -11.02
CA GLN A 160 18.98 -13.87 -11.29
C GLN A 160 17.56 -14.33 -11.67
N GLY A 161 16.54 -13.56 -11.31
CA GLY A 161 15.14 -13.89 -11.60
C GLY A 161 14.17 -13.02 -10.80
N ILE A 162 12.96 -13.55 -10.58
CA ILE A 162 11.91 -12.93 -9.76
C ILE A 162 11.75 -13.73 -8.46
N ARG A 163 11.64 -13.02 -7.34
CA ARG A 163 11.37 -13.59 -6.01
C ARG A 163 9.99 -13.18 -5.58
N ASP A 164 9.13 -14.16 -5.34
CA ASP A 164 7.86 -13.98 -4.65
C ASP A 164 8.04 -14.28 -3.16
N VAL A 165 7.61 -13.37 -2.29
CA VAL A 165 7.55 -13.58 -0.84
C VAL A 165 6.11 -13.49 -0.37
N LEU A 166 5.60 -14.58 0.18
CA LEU A 166 4.24 -14.71 0.68
C LEU A 166 4.27 -14.80 2.20
N PHE A 167 3.45 -14.00 2.86
CA PHE A 167 3.23 -14.05 4.29
C PHE A 167 1.77 -14.39 4.59
N ALA A 168 1.53 -15.27 5.55
CA ALA A 168 0.17 -15.61 6.01
C ALA A 168 0.09 -15.71 7.52
N LEU A 169 -1.10 -15.50 8.05
CA LEU A 169 -1.39 -15.83 9.46
C LEU A 169 -1.31 -17.36 9.67
N PRO A 170 -0.99 -17.86 10.87
CA PRO A 170 -0.69 -19.27 11.10
C PRO A 170 -1.83 -20.23 10.71
N ASP A 171 -3.08 -19.81 10.91
CA ASP A 171 -4.29 -20.56 10.55
C ASP A 171 -4.73 -20.34 9.08
N GLN A 172 -4.03 -19.48 8.35
CA GLN A 172 -4.32 -19.08 6.98
C GLN A 172 -3.29 -19.58 5.97
N GLU A 173 -2.42 -20.53 6.34
CA GLU A 173 -1.38 -21.10 5.46
C GLU A 173 -1.96 -21.61 4.13
N TRP A 174 -3.18 -22.17 4.16
CA TRP A 174 -3.87 -22.66 2.96
C TRP A 174 -4.00 -21.61 1.86
N ARG A 175 -4.00 -20.31 2.20
CA ARG A 175 -4.05 -19.21 1.23
C ARG A 175 -2.75 -19.09 0.44
N ILE A 176 -1.59 -19.38 1.05
CA ILE A 176 -0.29 -19.44 0.35
C ILE A 176 -0.36 -20.53 -0.71
N ASP A 177 -0.78 -21.73 -0.32
CA ASP A 177 -0.86 -22.87 -1.23
C ASP A 177 -1.84 -22.61 -2.39
N ALA A 178 -2.99 -22.03 -2.07
CA ALA A 178 -3.97 -21.62 -3.08
C ALA A 178 -3.37 -20.58 -4.04
N TYR A 179 -2.75 -19.51 -3.52
CA TYR A 179 -2.16 -18.45 -4.35
C TYR A 179 -1.08 -18.98 -5.28
N ILE A 180 -0.18 -19.83 -4.78
CA ILE A 180 0.85 -20.46 -5.60
C ILE A 180 0.22 -21.28 -6.72
N LYS A 181 -0.77 -22.11 -6.39
CA LYS A 181 -1.40 -23.02 -7.35
C LYS A 181 -2.21 -22.27 -8.41
N THR A 182 -2.96 -21.24 -8.04
CA THR A 182 -3.95 -20.62 -8.92
C THR A 182 -3.50 -19.32 -9.55
N ILE A 183 -2.66 -18.54 -8.86
CA ILE A 183 -2.21 -17.21 -9.31
C ILE A 183 -0.81 -17.29 -9.94
N LEU A 184 0.18 -17.80 -9.19
CA LEU A 184 1.57 -17.85 -9.68
C LEU A 184 1.74 -18.88 -10.79
N LYS A 185 1.13 -20.08 -10.64
CA LYS A 185 1.20 -21.17 -11.61
C LYS A 185 0.07 -21.18 -12.64
N ARG A 186 -0.63 -20.05 -12.82
CA ARG A 186 -1.74 -19.95 -13.77
C ARG A 186 -1.28 -20.30 -15.19
N THR A 187 -2.10 -21.05 -15.91
CA THR A 187 -1.87 -21.41 -17.32
C THR A 187 -2.80 -20.67 -18.28
N ARG A 188 -3.72 -19.86 -17.74
CA ARG A 188 -4.71 -19.09 -18.48
C ARG A 188 -4.43 -17.59 -18.35
N ALA A 189 -4.94 -16.83 -19.31
CA ALA A 189 -4.90 -15.38 -19.28
C ALA A 189 -5.64 -14.83 -18.05
N TRP A 190 -5.26 -13.63 -17.62
CA TRP A 190 -5.90 -12.97 -16.49
C TRP A 190 -7.33 -12.58 -16.82
N ASP A 191 -8.26 -12.85 -15.91
CA ASP A 191 -9.67 -12.53 -16.06
C ASP A 191 -10.31 -12.14 -14.72
N ASN A 192 -11.60 -11.78 -14.76
CA ASN A 192 -12.33 -11.31 -13.58
C ASN A 192 -12.46 -12.38 -12.48
N GLU A 193 -12.45 -13.66 -12.84
CA GLU A 193 -12.44 -14.75 -11.86
C GLU A 193 -11.11 -14.83 -11.11
N LEU A 194 -9.98 -14.73 -11.82
CA LEU A 194 -8.66 -14.68 -11.19
C LEU A 194 -8.49 -13.40 -10.36
N GLU A 195 -9.04 -12.28 -10.82
CA GLU A 195 -9.03 -11.02 -10.05
C GLU A 195 -9.75 -11.18 -8.72
N ARG A 196 -10.98 -11.70 -8.74
CA ARG A 196 -11.75 -11.94 -7.53
C ARG A 196 -11.06 -12.95 -6.63
N LEU A 197 -10.53 -14.04 -7.19
CA LEU A 197 -9.82 -15.05 -6.42
C LEU A 197 -8.59 -14.47 -5.73
N GLN A 198 -7.79 -13.67 -6.45
CA GLN A 198 -6.63 -12.99 -5.88
C GLN A 198 -7.06 -12.07 -4.73
N GLY A 199 -8.04 -11.20 -4.96
CA GLY A 199 -8.53 -10.27 -3.95
C GLY A 199 -9.08 -10.99 -2.71
N SER A 200 -9.87 -12.06 -2.91
CA SER A 200 -10.38 -12.92 -1.84
C SER A 200 -9.26 -13.57 -1.04
N LEU A 201 -8.22 -14.08 -1.71
CA LEU A 201 -7.05 -14.67 -1.05
C LEU A 201 -6.29 -13.63 -0.20
N LEU A 202 -6.18 -12.39 -0.71
CA LEU A 202 -5.53 -11.26 -0.02
C LEU A 202 -6.37 -10.64 1.11
N GLY A 203 -7.62 -11.09 1.29
CA GLY A 203 -8.52 -10.67 2.37
C GLY A 203 -9.49 -9.54 2.03
N TYR A 204 -9.69 -9.22 0.75
CA TYR A 204 -10.72 -8.27 0.35
C TYR A 204 -12.11 -8.92 0.38
N GLU A 205 -13.10 -8.15 0.83
CA GLU A 205 -14.52 -8.51 0.81
C GLU A 205 -15.09 -8.53 -0.61
N ASP A 206 -16.19 -9.26 -0.80
CA ASP A 206 -16.81 -9.45 -2.12
C ASP A 206 -17.13 -8.14 -2.83
N TRP A 207 -17.68 -7.15 -2.11
CA TRP A 207 -18.03 -5.85 -2.68
C TRP A 207 -16.80 -5.02 -3.08
N GLN A 208 -15.67 -5.19 -2.37
CA GLN A 208 -14.41 -4.54 -2.73
C GLN A 208 -13.86 -5.14 -4.02
N ASN A 209 -13.94 -6.47 -4.16
CA ASN A 209 -13.57 -7.18 -5.38
C ASN A 209 -14.49 -6.79 -6.55
N ASP A 210 -15.80 -6.69 -6.32
CA ASP A 210 -16.79 -6.23 -7.32
C ASP A 210 -16.42 -4.85 -7.84
N TRP A 211 -16.25 -3.89 -6.93
CA TRP A 211 -15.89 -2.53 -7.27
C TRP A 211 -14.60 -2.47 -8.08
N TRP A 212 -13.57 -3.20 -7.65
CA TRP A 212 -12.27 -3.23 -8.31
C TRP A 212 -12.35 -3.77 -9.74
N ILE A 213 -13.08 -4.87 -9.94
CA ILE A 213 -13.31 -5.47 -11.25
C ILE A 213 -14.06 -4.51 -12.18
N GLU A 214 -15.11 -3.85 -11.68
CA GLU A 214 -15.87 -2.86 -12.45
C GLU A 214 -14.98 -1.71 -12.92
N GLN A 215 -14.12 -1.17 -12.06
CA GLN A 215 -13.21 -0.08 -12.42
C GLN A 215 -12.15 -0.51 -13.43
N ARG A 216 -11.65 -1.74 -13.34
CA ARG A 216 -10.72 -2.29 -14.35
C ARG A 216 -11.36 -2.41 -15.73
N CYS A 217 -12.62 -2.84 -15.81
CA CYS A 217 -13.35 -2.93 -17.07
C CYS A 217 -13.68 -1.55 -17.68
N GLN A 218 -13.79 -0.51 -16.87
CA GLN A 218 -14.07 0.86 -17.36
C GLN A 218 -12.83 1.56 -17.92
N ASN A 219 -11.63 1.11 -17.55
CA ASN A 219 -10.34 1.72 -17.92
C ASN A 219 -9.50 0.86 -18.90
N GLY A 220 -10.03 -0.29 -19.34
CA GLY A 220 -9.41 -1.17 -20.34
C GLY A 220 -10.00 -0.96 -21.73
#